data_AF-A0A2V8IA27-F1
#
_entry.id   AF-A0A2V8IA27-F1
#
_cell.length_a   1.000
_cell.length_b   1.000
_cell.length_c   1.000
_cell.angle_alpha   90.00
_cell.angle_beta   90.00
_cell.angle_gamma   90.00
#
_symmetry.space_group_name_H-M   'P 1'
#
loop_
_entity.id
_entity.type
_entity.pdbx_description
1 polymer ?
#
loop_
_entity_poly.entity_id
_entity_poly.type
_entity_poly.pdbx_seq_one_letter_code
_entity_poly.pdbx_strand_id
1 'polypeptide(L)'
;MNLVDRSRYHAHADAVMGRPAASIIDYAAATGTSLIVMGTGGRTGLAHLLMGSVAEQVVRTAPCPVLTVRRVSVADEASRRYQL
;
A
#
# COMPACT_ATOMS: atom_id res chain seq x y z
N MET A 1 -1.51 8.13 26.22
CA MET A 1 -1.03 7.57 24.93
C MET A 1 -1.57 6.15 24.86
N ASN A 2 -2.70 5.95 24.15
CA ASN A 2 -3.44 4.69 24.21
C ASN A 2 -2.68 3.58 23.51
N LEU A 3 -2.24 2.59 24.29
CA LEU A 3 -1.73 1.34 23.78
C LEU A 3 -2.93 0.57 23.22
N VAL A 4 -3.05 0.52 21.90
CA VAL A 4 -4.08 -0.31 21.26
C VAL A 4 -3.83 -1.76 21.66
N ASP A 5 -4.81 -2.38 22.32
CA ASP A 5 -4.80 -3.79 22.66
C ASP A 5 -4.76 -4.63 21.38
N ARG A 6 -3.59 -5.19 21.08
CA ARG A 6 -3.33 -5.97 19.86
C ARG A 6 -4.00 -7.34 19.87
N SER A 7 -4.52 -7.80 21.01
CA SER A 7 -5.14 -9.13 21.14
C SER A 7 -6.45 -9.28 20.35
N ARG A 8 -7.03 -8.17 19.86
CA ARG A 8 -8.29 -8.15 19.10
C ARG A 8 -8.13 -8.25 17.58
N TYR A 9 -6.90 -8.31 17.07
CA TYR A 9 -6.64 -8.42 15.64
C TYR A 9 -6.17 -9.83 15.29
N HIS A 10 -6.91 -10.50 14.41
CA HIS A 10 -6.43 -11.71 13.75
C HIS A 10 -5.53 -11.29 12.58
N ALA A 11 -4.27 -11.75 12.60
CA ALA A 11 -3.31 -11.48 11.55
C ALA A 11 -2.79 -12.80 10.98
N HIS A 12 -2.76 -12.89 9.66
CA HIS A 12 -2.17 -14.00 8.91
C HIS A 12 -1.15 -13.44 7.92
N ALA A 13 -0.16 -14.23 7.58
CA ALA A 13 0.91 -13.86 6.65
C ALA A 13 1.12 -14.98 5.65
N ASP A 14 0.99 -14.63 4.37
CA ASP A 14 1.06 -15.58 3.26
C ASP A 14 2.14 -15.12 2.28
N ALA A 15 2.90 -16.08 1.76
CA ALA A 15 3.92 -15.86 0.76
C ALA A 15 3.55 -16.63 -0.50
N VAL A 16 3.45 -15.91 -1.62
CA VAL A 16 3.02 -16.46 -2.91
C VAL A 16 4.08 -16.14 -3.96
N MET A 17 4.41 -17.11 -4.81
CA MET A 17 5.31 -16.92 -5.95
C MET A 17 4.51 -16.55 -7.19
N GLY A 18 5.01 -15.57 -7.97
CA GLY A 18 4.37 -15.18 -9.22
C GLY A 18 4.63 -13.72 -9.60
N ARG A 19 3.83 -13.21 -10.54
CA ARG A 19 3.84 -11.79 -10.91
C ARG A 19 3.10 -11.00 -9.84
N PRO A 20 3.74 -10.02 -9.16
CA PRO A 20 3.21 -9.42 -7.93
C PRO A 20 1.76 -8.93 -8.04
N ALA A 21 1.43 -8.13 -9.06
CA ALA A 21 0.09 -7.58 -9.20
C ALA A 21 -0.97 -8.69 -9.41
N ALA A 22 -0.71 -9.64 -10.31
CA ALA A 22 -1.62 -10.75 -10.57
C ALA A 22 -1.83 -11.60 -9.32
N SER A 23 -0.75 -11.96 -8.62
CA SER A 23 -0.83 -12.76 -7.39
C SER A 23 -1.62 -12.06 -6.28
N ILE A 24 -1.49 -10.73 -6.14
CA ILE A 24 -2.28 -9.95 -5.18
C ILE A 24 -3.77 -9.98 -5.53
N ILE A 25 -4.11 -9.81 -6.82
CA ILE A 25 -5.49 -9.79 -7.31
C ILE A 25 -6.15 -11.16 -7.13
N ASP A 26 -5.47 -12.22 -7.55
CA ASP A 26 -5.96 -13.60 -7.47
C ASP A 26 -6.16 -14.01 -6.00
N TYR A 27 -5.22 -13.64 -5.12
CA TYR A 27 -5.35 -13.86 -3.69
C TYR A 27 -6.57 -13.14 -3.11
N ALA A 28 -6.73 -11.85 -3.40
CA ALA A 28 -7.86 -11.07 -2.90
C ALA A 28 -9.23 -11.63 -3.35
N ALA A 29 -9.30 -12.12 -4.61
CA ALA A 29 -10.48 -12.79 -5.12
C ALA A 29 -10.74 -14.12 -4.40
N ALA A 30 -9.71 -14.94 -4.20
CA ALA A 30 -9.83 -16.24 -3.55
C ALA A 30 -10.22 -16.15 -2.06
N THR A 31 -9.75 -15.12 -1.36
CA THR A 31 -10.02 -14.95 0.09
C THR A 31 -11.20 -14.04 0.40
N GLY A 32 -11.87 -13.48 -0.61
CA GLY A 32 -12.96 -12.52 -0.40
C GLY A 32 -12.52 -11.26 0.35
N THR A 33 -11.33 -10.75 0.02
CA THR A 33 -10.78 -9.55 0.67
C THR A 33 -11.65 -8.33 0.39
N SER A 34 -12.02 -7.59 1.43
CA SER A 34 -12.88 -6.40 1.32
C SER A 34 -12.12 -5.09 1.04
N LEU A 35 -10.82 -5.06 1.32
CA LEU A 35 -9.94 -3.90 1.08
C LEU A 35 -8.49 -4.37 0.93
N ILE A 36 -7.82 -3.88 -0.11
CA ILE A 36 -6.37 -4.03 -0.24
C ILE A 36 -5.69 -2.75 0.23
N VAL A 37 -4.67 -2.85 1.07
CA VAL A 37 -3.84 -1.72 1.49
C VAL A 37 -2.42 -1.89 0.94
N MET A 38 -1.93 -0.92 0.19
CA MET A 38 -0.60 -0.96 -0.43
C MET A 38 0.24 0.27 -0.08
N GLY A 39 1.49 0.04 0.29
CA GLY A 39 2.49 1.11 0.37
C GLY A 39 2.92 1.57 -1.03
N THR A 40 2.91 2.87 -1.29
CA THR A 40 3.42 3.48 -2.52
C THR A 40 4.63 4.35 -2.19
N GLY A 41 5.84 3.78 -2.35
CA GLY A 41 7.11 4.45 -2.06
C GLY A 41 8.24 3.44 -1.85
N GLY A 42 9.14 3.32 -2.82
CA GLY A 42 10.29 2.40 -2.79
C GLY A 42 11.57 3.04 -2.25
N ARG A 43 12.61 2.21 -2.06
CA ARG A 43 13.95 2.56 -1.54
C ARG A 43 14.85 3.37 -2.50
N THR A 44 14.34 3.74 -3.67
CA THR A 44 15.07 4.48 -4.71
C THR A 44 14.42 5.84 -4.91
N GLY A 45 15.16 6.92 -4.69
CA GLY A 45 14.69 8.31 -4.57
C GLY A 45 14.06 8.95 -5.82
N LEU A 46 13.06 8.31 -6.43
CA LEU A 46 12.13 8.92 -7.39
C LEU A 46 10.95 9.55 -6.63
N ALA A 47 11.31 10.34 -5.62
CA ALA A 47 10.54 10.60 -4.41
C ALA A 47 9.41 11.63 -4.55
N HIS A 48 8.72 11.78 -5.69
CA HIS A 48 7.66 12.79 -5.68
C HIS A 48 6.31 12.54 -6.34
N LEU A 49 6.13 11.72 -7.37
CA LEU A 49 4.83 11.74 -8.07
C LEU A 49 4.25 10.41 -8.53
N LEU A 50 5.03 9.33 -8.61
CA LEU A 50 4.56 8.12 -9.29
C LEU A 50 4.07 7.04 -8.32
N MET A 51 2.84 6.60 -8.54
CA MET A 51 2.33 5.33 -8.02
C MET A 51 3.24 4.21 -8.53
N GLY A 52 3.72 3.32 -7.65
CA GLY A 52 4.59 2.21 -8.08
C GLY A 52 3.85 1.32 -9.08
N SER A 53 4.56 0.77 -10.08
CA SER A 53 3.95 0.00 -11.18
C SER A 53 3.05 -1.16 -10.73
N VAL A 54 3.40 -1.82 -9.62
CA VAL A 54 2.58 -2.87 -9.03
C VAL A 54 1.29 -2.30 -8.42
N ALA A 55 1.40 -1.23 -7.64
CA ALA A 55 0.24 -0.60 -7.00
C ALA A 55 -0.71 0.00 -8.05
N GLU A 56 -0.18 0.57 -9.12
CA GLU A 56 -0.96 1.07 -10.24
C GLU A 56 -1.77 -0.04 -10.92
N GLN A 57 -1.12 -1.18 -11.21
CA GLN A 57 -1.80 -2.34 -11.77
C GLN A 57 -2.91 -2.85 -10.86
N VAL A 58 -2.63 -3.00 -9.55
CA VAL A 58 -3.62 -3.48 -8.59
C VAL A 58 -4.81 -2.51 -8.47
N VAL A 59 -4.57 -1.20 -8.37
CA VAL A 59 -5.66 -0.21 -8.29
C VAL A 59 -6.58 -0.25 -9.52
N ARG A 60 -6.03 -0.51 -10.71
CA ARG A 60 -6.82 -0.55 -11.94
C ARG A 60 -7.71 -1.79 -12.05
N THR A 61 -7.34 -2.91 -11.44
CA THR A 61 -7.96 -4.21 -11.75
C THR A 61 -8.40 -5.02 -10.54
N ALA A 62 -8.19 -4.55 -9.31
CA ALA A 62 -8.59 -5.28 -8.12
C ALA A 62 -10.11 -5.50 -8.07
N PRO A 63 -10.58 -6.63 -7.51
CA PRO A 63 -12.00 -6.93 -7.34
C PRO A 63 -12.65 -6.14 -6.19
N CYS A 64 -11.85 -5.37 -5.43
CA CYS A 64 -12.26 -4.63 -4.24
C CYS A 64 -11.58 -3.26 -4.19
N PRO A 65 -12.03 -2.34 -3.31
CA PRO A 65 -11.35 -1.08 -3.06
C PRO A 65 -9.87 -1.28 -2.71
N VAL A 66 -9.06 -0.30 -3.10
CA VAL A 66 -7.62 -0.28 -2.83
C VAL A 66 -7.23 1.05 -2.20
N LEU A 67 -6.59 0.99 -1.04
CA LEU A 67 -6.03 2.14 -0.33
C LEU A 67 -4.52 2.17 -0.53
N THR A 68 -4.03 3.22 -1.18
CA THR A 68 -2.58 3.45 -1.28
C THR A 68 -2.08 4.41 -0.22
N VAL A 69 -1.05 4.00 0.49
CA VAL A 69 -0.41 4.78 1.55
C VAL A 69 0.96 5.23 1.06
N ARG A 70 1.11 6.54 0.86
CA ARG A 70 2.40 7.15 0.53
C ARG A 70 3.14 7.52 1.81
N ARG A 71 4.45 7.27 1.87
CA ARG A 71 5.29 7.82 2.95
C ARG A 71 5.45 9.31 2.73
N VAL A 72 5.08 10.11 3.72
CA VAL A 72 5.50 11.51 3.80
C VAL A 72 6.92 11.49 4.39
N SER A 73 7.91 11.95 3.63
CA SER A 73 9.22 12.20 4.22
C SER A 73 9.23 13.58 4.89
N VAL A 74 9.97 13.74 5.98
CA VAL A 74 10.09 15.03 6.69
C VAL A 74 10.65 16.13 5.77
N ALA A 75 11.44 15.75 4.76
CA ALA A 75 11.92 16.66 3.72
C ALA A 75 10.79 17.20 2.82
N ASP A 76 9.80 16.37 2.46
CA ASP A 76 8.64 16.80 1.67
C ASP A 76 7.78 17.81 2.42
N GLU A 77 7.71 17.68 3.75
CA GLU A 77 6.94 18.55 4.63
C GLU A 77 7.59 19.93 4.78
N ALA A 78 8.93 19.97 4.87
CA ALA A 78 9.71 21.21 4.87
C ALA A 78 9.57 21.97 3.53
N SER A 79 9.64 21.28 2.38
CA SER A 79 9.48 21.91 1.06
C SER A 79 8.09 22.51 0.83
N ARG A 80 7.02 21.91 1.36
CA ARG A 80 5.66 22.47 1.27
C ARG A 80 5.45 23.70 2.15
N ARG A 81 6.21 23.83 3.25
CA ARG A 81 6.07 24.93 4.21
C ARG A 81 6.77 26.22 3.76
N TYR A 82 7.70 26.13 2.81
CA TYR A 82 8.42 27.27 2.22
C TYR A 82 7.79 27.80 0.92
N GLN A 83 6.66 27.22 0.46
CA GLN A 83 5.91 27.69 -0.71
C GLN A 83 4.67 28.55 -0.34
N LEU A 84 4.68 29.15 0.86
CA LEU A 84 3.72 30.16 1.32
C LEU A 84 4.42 31.48 1.60
#